data_AF-A0A0S7ELW9-F1
#
_entry.id   AF-A0A0S7ELW9-F1
#
_cell.length_a   1.000
_cell.length_b   1.000
_cell.length_c   1.000
_cell.angle_alpha   90.00
_cell.angle_beta   90.00
_cell.angle_gamma   90.00
#
_symmetry.space_group_name_H-M   'P 1'
#
loop_
_entity.id
_entity.type
_entity.pdbx_description
1 polymer ?
#
loop_
_entity_poly.entity_id
_entity_poly.type
_entity_poly.pdbx_seq_one_letter_code
_entity_poly.pdbx_strand_id
1 'polypeptide(L)'
;MSGLPARTPVTRCAGDLKRLSCAAVERNAARLSPPLLGARCASPRLGVLLCCPLVTMWSVSAVILALAAVALGSADPDTQRPRHDSNLEIYKRLFETKRKDQLNALKNLVELNDINQQYKIIDIMLKGLFKVLEDSRQILVAANMQPDDPFPLDDKIKEAFSHVVENTAFFGDVALRFPRIVHHYYDRNADWGGLLRW
;
A
#
# COMPACT_ATOMS: atom_id res chain seq x y z
N MET A 1 -45.93 -32.62 39.05
CA MET A 1 -45.30 -31.63 39.97
C MET A 1 -44.05 -31.12 39.25
N SER A 2 -44.19 -30.13 38.35
CA SER A 2 -44.04 -28.69 38.63
C SER A 2 -42.58 -28.36 38.97
N GLY A 3 -41.80 -27.58 38.21
CA GLY A 3 -42.06 -26.79 37.01
C GLY A 3 -40.78 -26.15 36.45
N LEU A 4 -40.89 -25.66 35.21
CA LEU A 4 -40.19 -24.49 34.66
C LEU A 4 -41.15 -23.26 34.79
N PRO A 5 -40.84 -21.99 34.43
CA PRO A 5 -39.63 -21.38 33.82
C PRO A 5 -39.22 -19.99 34.43
N ALA A 6 -38.11 -19.39 33.99
CA ALA A 6 -37.90 -17.92 33.94
C ALA A 6 -36.71 -17.59 33.01
N ARG A 7 -36.92 -17.02 31.81
CA ARG A 7 -37.05 -15.59 31.43
C ARG A 7 -35.73 -14.79 31.42
N THR A 8 -35.50 -14.20 30.25
CA THR A 8 -34.42 -13.31 29.79
C THR A 8 -34.41 -11.95 30.50
N PRO A 9 -33.38 -11.12 30.21
CA PRO A 9 -33.70 -9.95 29.40
C PRO A 9 -32.77 -9.73 28.20
N VAL A 10 -33.41 -9.20 27.16
CA VAL A 10 -32.86 -8.62 25.94
C VAL A 10 -32.31 -7.23 26.28
N THR A 11 -31.08 -6.93 25.86
CA THR A 11 -30.62 -5.55 25.71
C THR A 11 -30.31 -5.25 24.25
N ARG A 12 -31.02 -4.23 23.79
CA ARG A 12 -31.11 -3.63 22.47
C ARG A 12 -30.20 -2.41 22.48
N CYS A 13 -29.21 -2.34 21.60
CA CYS A 13 -28.60 -1.06 21.23
C CYS A 13 -28.73 -0.90 19.72
N ALA A 14 -29.43 0.17 19.35
CA ALA A 14 -29.66 0.68 18.02
C ALA A 14 -28.81 1.94 17.81
N GLY A 15 -28.51 2.27 16.55
CA GLY A 15 -27.85 3.51 16.10
C GLY A 15 -26.32 3.38 16.07
N ASP A 16 -25.58 3.87 15.07
CA ASP A 16 -25.93 4.81 14.02
C ASP A 16 -24.96 4.70 12.82
N LEU A 17 -25.53 4.95 11.65
CA LEU A 17 -24.90 5.04 10.34
C LEU A 17 -24.54 6.51 10.09
N LYS A 18 -23.25 6.85 9.89
CA LYS A 18 -22.76 8.03 9.15
C LYS A 18 -21.22 7.99 9.11
N ARG A 19 -20.59 7.72 7.96
CA ARG A 19 -20.26 8.67 6.87
C ARG A 19 -19.11 9.62 7.26
N LEU A 20 -17.92 9.35 6.72
CA LEU A 20 -16.77 10.25 6.47
C LEU A 20 -15.84 9.45 5.55
N SER A 21 -15.90 9.48 4.21
CA SER A 21 -15.78 10.55 3.21
C SER A 21 -14.50 11.38 3.28
N CYS A 22 -13.65 11.09 2.28
CA CYS A 22 -12.62 11.90 1.62
C CYS A 22 -12.44 13.35 2.10
N ALA A 23 -11.20 13.68 2.48
CA ALA A 23 -10.67 15.02 2.36
C ALA A 23 -9.53 14.99 1.33
N ALA A 24 -9.82 15.49 0.14
CA ALA A 24 -8.86 15.86 -0.87
C ALA A 24 -8.32 17.27 -0.59
N VAL A 25 -7.04 17.45 -0.86
CA VAL A 25 -6.45 18.55 -1.66
C VAL A 25 -7.07 19.93 -1.44
N GLU A 26 -6.32 20.85 -0.82
CA GLU A 26 -6.12 22.19 -1.43
C GLU A 26 -4.86 22.95 -0.97
N ARG A 27 -4.04 23.25 -1.98
CA ARG A 27 -3.19 24.42 -2.29
C ARG A 27 -2.86 25.45 -1.18
N ASN A 28 -1.61 25.91 -1.19
CA ASN A 28 -1.33 27.34 -1.24
C ASN A 28 0.02 27.67 -1.89
N ALA A 29 -0.05 28.42 -2.99
CA ALA A 29 1.07 29.04 -3.67
C ALA A 29 0.70 30.50 -3.97
N ALA A 30 1.40 31.45 -3.36
CA ALA A 30 1.43 32.87 -3.73
C ALA A 30 2.65 33.49 -3.01
N ARG A 31 3.80 33.69 -3.68
CA ARG A 31 4.21 34.90 -4.43
C ARG A 31 3.78 36.21 -3.77
N LEU A 32 4.76 36.92 -3.21
CA LEU A 32 4.73 38.38 -3.03
C LEU A 32 6.09 38.96 -3.44
N SER A 33 6.06 39.82 -4.45
CA SER A 33 7.12 40.74 -4.87
C SER A 33 7.07 42.02 -4.02
N PRO A 34 8.17 42.78 -3.86
CA PRO A 34 8.12 44.14 -3.35
C PRO A 34 8.20 45.21 -4.48
N PRO A 35 7.77 46.46 -4.20
CA PRO A 35 7.54 47.49 -5.22
C PRO A 35 8.71 48.47 -5.43
N LEU A 36 8.62 49.16 -6.57
CA LEU A 36 9.46 50.25 -7.07
C LEU A 36 9.08 51.62 -6.47
N LEU A 37 10.07 52.45 -6.16
CA LEU A 37 10.08 53.92 -6.13
C LEU A 37 11.56 54.31 -6.34
N GLY A 38 12.02 55.34 -7.03
CA GLY A 38 11.46 56.52 -7.70
C GLY A 38 12.67 57.39 -8.05
N ALA A 39 12.68 57.98 -9.25
CA ALA A 39 13.83 58.60 -9.90
C ALA A 39 14.33 59.91 -9.27
N ARG A 40 15.59 60.29 -9.59
CA ARG A 40 15.96 61.65 -10.06
C ARG A 40 17.37 61.71 -10.66
N CYS A 41 17.45 62.36 -11.81
CA CYS A 41 18.65 62.64 -12.59
C CYS A 41 19.41 63.87 -12.06
N ALA A 42 20.74 63.85 -12.14
CA ALA A 42 21.58 65.02 -12.40
C ALA A 42 22.96 64.58 -12.92
N SER A 43 23.31 65.01 -14.13
CA SER A 43 24.68 65.05 -14.67
C SER A 43 25.10 66.54 -14.71
N PRO A 44 26.39 66.90 -14.56
CA PRO A 44 27.32 66.80 -15.69
C PRO A 44 28.80 66.46 -15.37
N ARG A 45 29.40 65.73 -16.31
CA ARG A 45 30.78 65.73 -16.87
C ARG A 45 31.94 66.34 -16.05
N LEU A 46 33.03 65.57 -15.85
CA LEU A 46 34.31 65.62 -16.59
C LEU A 46 35.45 64.94 -15.78
N GLY A 47 36.30 64.13 -16.43
CA GLY A 47 37.55 63.55 -15.86
C GLY A 47 37.57 62.01 -15.91
N VAL A 48 38.01 61.40 -17.02
CA VAL A 48 39.39 60.89 -17.27
C VAL A 48 39.81 59.74 -16.33
N LEU A 49 40.01 58.57 -16.95
CA LEU A 49 40.85 57.41 -16.59
C LEU A 49 40.91 57.02 -15.10
N LEU A 50 40.33 55.85 -14.75
CA LEU A 50 41.05 54.87 -13.94
C LEU A 50 40.40 53.46 -13.96
N CYS A 51 41.10 52.55 -14.63
CA CYS A 51 41.27 51.12 -14.38
C CYS A 51 40.21 50.33 -13.58
N CYS A 52 39.70 49.30 -14.26
CA CYS A 52 38.92 48.16 -13.79
C CYS A 52 39.60 47.34 -12.67
N PRO A 53 38.84 46.96 -11.62
CA PRO A 53 39.04 45.63 -11.03
C PRO A 53 37.73 44.90 -10.65
N LEU A 54 36.55 45.48 -10.91
CA LEU A 54 35.28 44.95 -10.40
C LEU A 54 34.53 43.98 -11.33
N VAL A 55 34.94 43.86 -12.60
CA VAL A 55 34.30 42.94 -13.58
C VAL A 55 34.85 41.51 -13.46
N THR A 56 35.99 41.30 -12.79
CA THR A 56 36.61 39.97 -12.66
C THR A 56 36.03 39.13 -11.52
N MET A 57 35.41 39.75 -10.50
CA MET A 57 34.85 39.02 -9.35
C MET A 57 33.47 38.39 -9.55
N TRP A 58 32.79 38.62 -10.67
CA TRP A 58 31.55 37.89 -11.01
C TRP A 58 31.82 36.68 -11.93
N SER A 59 32.96 36.67 -12.61
CA SER A 59 33.34 35.60 -13.53
C SER A 59 33.77 34.33 -12.79
N VAL A 60 34.60 34.46 -11.75
CA VAL A 60 35.15 33.30 -11.03
C VAL A 60 34.09 32.57 -10.20
N SER A 61 33.15 33.30 -9.59
CA SER A 61 32.05 32.71 -8.82
C SER A 61 31.05 31.96 -9.70
N ALA A 62 30.80 32.43 -10.92
CA ALA A 62 29.97 31.72 -11.89
C ALA A 62 30.64 30.41 -12.36
N VAL A 63 31.96 30.42 -12.55
CA VAL A 63 32.74 29.23 -12.92
C VAL A 63 32.80 28.21 -11.78
N ILE A 64 32.93 28.66 -10.52
CA ILE A 64 32.94 27.77 -9.34
C ILE A 64 31.56 27.15 -9.09
N LEU A 65 30.46 27.91 -9.24
CA LEU A 65 29.10 27.36 -9.16
C LEU A 65 28.79 26.40 -10.31
N ALA A 66 29.29 26.66 -11.52
CA ALA A 66 29.13 25.76 -12.66
C ALA A 66 29.94 24.45 -12.50
N LEU A 67 31.14 24.51 -11.90
CA LEU A 67 31.95 23.33 -11.59
C LEU A 67 31.37 22.50 -10.44
N ALA A 68 30.75 23.13 -9.43
CA ALA A 68 30.05 22.42 -8.36
C ALA A 68 28.77 21.71 -8.84
N ALA A 69 28.07 22.26 -9.84
CA ALA A 69 26.92 21.62 -10.45
C ALA A 69 27.29 20.37 -11.27
N VAL A 70 28.50 20.34 -11.86
CA VAL A 70 29.03 19.16 -12.59
C VAL A 70 29.45 18.03 -11.65
N ALA A 71 29.88 18.34 -10.41
CA ALA A 71 30.29 17.33 -9.44
C ALA A 71 29.13 16.62 -8.71
N LEU A 72 27.89 17.13 -8.81
CA LEU A 72 26.70 16.56 -8.17
C LEU A 72 25.73 15.86 -9.14
N GLY A 73 26.05 15.84 -10.44
CA GLY A 73 25.21 15.23 -11.46
C GLY A 73 25.70 13.84 -11.87
N SER A 74 25.24 12.79 -11.18
CA SER A 74 24.82 11.48 -11.75
C SER A 74 24.77 10.38 -10.68
N ALA A 75 23.87 10.53 -9.72
CA ALA A 75 23.20 9.36 -9.16
C ALA A 75 21.94 9.14 -10.01
N ASP A 76 22.10 8.44 -11.13
CA ASP A 76 20.99 8.00 -11.98
C ASP A 76 20.31 6.78 -11.33
N PRO A 77 19.04 6.86 -10.87
CA PRO A 77 18.30 5.71 -10.40
C PRO A 77 17.37 5.15 -11.49
N ASP A 78 17.60 5.35 -12.79
CA ASP A 78 16.60 4.99 -13.82
C ASP A 78 16.88 3.71 -14.63
N THR A 79 17.89 2.91 -14.28
CA THR A 79 18.08 1.61 -14.96
C THR A 79 17.26 0.46 -14.34
N GLN A 80 16.81 0.56 -13.08
CA GLN A 80 16.16 -0.56 -12.36
C GLN A 80 14.61 -0.45 -12.27
N ARG A 81 14.04 0.75 -12.40
CA ARG A 81 12.57 0.99 -12.38
C ARG A 81 11.80 0.21 -13.45
N PRO A 82 12.18 0.26 -14.75
CA PRO A 82 11.35 -0.34 -15.81
C PRO A 82 11.17 -1.85 -15.67
N ARG A 83 12.17 -2.55 -15.12
CA ARG A 83 12.15 -4.01 -14.93
C ARG A 83 11.36 -4.43 -13.70
N HIS A 84 11.42 -3.62 -12.63
CA HIS A 84 10.67 -3.85 -11.40
C HIS A 84 9.15 -3.68 -11.64
N ASP A 85 8.79 -2.64 -12.41
CA ASP A 85 7.41 -2.40 -12.84
C ASP A 85 6.86 -3.57 -13.67
N SER A 86 7.68 -4.17 -14.53
CA SER A 86 7.32 -5.34 -15.34
C SER A 86 7.00 -6.58 -14.49
N ASN A 87 7.82 -6.89 -13.48
CA ASN A 87 7.57 -8.03 -12.59
C ASN A 87 6.29 -7.86 -11.78
N LEU A 88 6.05 -6.64 -11.27
CA LEU A 88 4.82 -6.32 -10.54
C LEU A 88 3.59 -6.41 -11.45
N GLU A 89 3.69 -5.95 -12.70
CA GLU A 89 2.59 -6.06 -13.67
C GLU A 89 2.27 -7.52 -14.01
N ILE A 90 3.29 -8.35 -14.20
CA ILE A 90 3.12 -9.79 -14.41
C ILE A 90 2.42 -10.43 -13.20
N TYR A 91 2.87 -10.11 -11.98
CA TYR A 91 2.24 -10.59 -10.76
C TYR A 91 0.76 -10.21 -10.71
N LYS A 92 0.40 -8.95 -10.99
CA LYS A 92 -1.01 -8.49 -11.00
C LYS A 92 -1.88 -9.31 -11.97
N ARG A 93 -1.37 -9.59 -13.19
CA ARG A 93 -2.10 -10.40 -14.19
C ARG A 93 -2.30 -11.85 -13.72
N LEU A 94 -1.27 -12.44 -13.10
CA LEU A 94 -1.35 -13.79 -12.53
C LEU A 94 -2.34 -13.85 -11.37
N PHE A 95 -2.28 -12.84 -10.49
CA PHE A 95 -3.21 -12.69 -9.37
C PHE A 95 -4.66 -12.62 -9.86
N GLU A 96 -4.97 -11.74 -10.80
CA GLU A 96 -6.32 -11.61 -11.37
C GLU A 96 -6.85 -12.92 -11.98
N THR A 97 -5.98 -13.65 -12.67
CA THR A 97 -6.34 -14.95 -13.27
C THR A 97 -6.68 -15.95 -12.16
N LYS A 98 -5.82 -16.07 -11.15
CA LYS A 98 -6.02 -16.96 -10.00
C LYS A 98 -7.32 -16.63 -9.25
N ARG A 99 -7.65 -15.36 -9.08
CA ARG A 99 -8.90 -14.90 -8.44
C ARG A 99 -10.13 -15.35 -9.22
N LYS A 100 -10.11 -15.27 -10.56
CA LYS A 100 -11.22 -15.73 -11.40
C LYS A 100 -11.44 -17.24 -11.25
N ASP A 101 -10.37 -18.01 -11.27
CA ASP A 101 -10.42 -19.48 -11.15
C ASP A 101 -10.95 -19.92 -9.77
N GLN A 102 -10.43 -19.31 -8.71
CA GLN A 102 -10.88 -19.52 -7.33
C GLN A 102 -12.36 -19.20 -7.15
N LEU A 103 -12.80 -18.05 -7.68
CA LEU A 103 -14.20 -17.64 -7.64
C LEU A 103 -15.11 -18.59 -8.41
N ASN A 104 -14.64 -19.10 -9.55
CA ASN A 104 -15.36 -20.08 -10.34
C ASN A 104 -15.54 -21.39 -9.55
N ALA A 105 -14.48 -21.87 -8.90
CA ALA A 105 -14.56 -23.06 -8.04
C ALA A 105 -15.53 -22.87 -6.87
N LEU A 106 -15.57 -21.67 -6.27
CA LEU A 106 -16.51 -21.36 -5.19
C LEU A 106 -17.97 -21.35 -5.65
N LYS A 107 -18.26 -20.92 -6.88
CA LYS A 107 -19.63 -20.99 -7.42
C LYS A 107 -20.14 -22.43 -7.46
N ASN A 108 -19.30 -23.35 -7.96
CA ASN A 108 -19.62 -24.78 -7.99
C ASN A 108 -19.88 -25.33 -6.57
N LEU A 109 -19.13 -24.83 -5.57
CA LEU A 109 -19.32 -25.23 -4.18
C LEU A 109 -20.62 -24.67 -3.58
N VAL A 110 -21.04 -23.46 -3.96
CA VAL A 110 -22.33 -22.87 -3.54
C VAL A 110 -23.50 -23.66 -4.12
N GLU A 111 -23.40 -24.10 -5.36
CA GLU A 111 -24.42 -24.91 -6.05
C GLU A 111 -24.50 -26.35 -5.53
N LEU A 112 -23.51 -26.81 -4.77
CA LEU A 112 -23.52 -28.13 -4.14
C LEU A 112 -24.66 -28.23 -3.13
N ASN A 113 -25.62 -29.12 -3.39
CA ASN A 113 -26.81 -29.30 -2.55
C ASN A 113 -26.55 -30.10 -1.24
N ASP A 114 -25.32 -30.58 -1.01
CA ASP A 114 -24.93 -31.30 0.20
C ASP A 114 -24.18 -30.39 1.17
N ILE A 115 -24.91 -29.91 2.18
CA ILE A 115 -24.37 -29.04 3.23
C ILE A 115 -23.27 -29.74 4.03
N ASN A 116 -23.40 -31.03 4.34
CA ASN A 116 -22.37 -31.72 5.13
C ASN A 116 -21.04 -31.81 4.37
N GLN A 117 -21.11 -31.98 3.05
CA GLN A 117 -19.93 -31.92 2.20
C GLN A 117 -19.34 -30.51 2.13
N GLN A 118 -20.17 -29.47 1.98
CA GLN A 118 -19.69 -28.09 2.03
C GLN A 118 -18.90 -27.81 3.31
N TYR A 119 -19.41 -28.23 4.48
CA TYR A 119 -18.70 -28.06 5.76
C TYR A 119 -17.35 -28.77 5.79
N LYS A 120 -17.23 -29.97 5.22
CA LYS A 120 -15.97 -30.73 5.17
C LYS A 120 -14.97 -30.12 4.20
N ILE A 121 -15.44 -29.73 3.02
CA ILE A 121 -14.60 -29.09 1.99
C ILE A 121 -14.06 -27.76 2.54
N ILE A 122 -14.93 -26.93 3.11
CA ILE A 122 -14.53 -25.64 3.68
C ILE A 122 -13.61 -25.81 4.88
N ASP A 123 -13.81 -26.81 5.74
CA ASP A 123 -12.88 -27.11 6.84
C ASP A 123 -11.45 -27.36 6.33
N ILE A 124 -11.31 -28.23 5.33
CA ILE A 124 -10.02 -28.55 4.70
C ILE A 124 -9.42 -27.29 4.06
N MET A 125 -10.23 -26.51 3.34
CA MET A 125 -9.79 -25.27 2.71
C MET A 125 -9.26 -24.25 3.72
N LEU A 126 -10.01 -24.00 4.80
CA LEU A 126 -9.61 -23.04 5.83
C LEU A 126 -8.32 -23.49 6.52
N LYS A 127 -8.23 -24.77 6.93
CA LYS A 127 -7.01 -25.31 7.53
C LYS A 127 -5.80 -25.17 6.61
N GLY A 128 -5.96 -25.46 5.32
CA GLY A 128 -4.89 -25.27 4.32
C GLY A 128 -4.48 -23.81 4.16
N LEU A 129 -5.46 -22.91 4.07
CA LEU A 129 -5.24 -21.47 3.89
C LEU A 129 -4.47 -20.88 5.07
N PHE A 130 -4.93 -21.10 6.30
CA PHE A 130 -4.28 -20.56 7.49
C PHE A 130 -2.89 -21.16 7.71
N LYS A 131 -2.67 -22.43 7.34
CA LYS A 131 -1.33 -23.03 7.37
C LYS A 131 -0.38 -22.33 6.40
N VAL A 132 -0.77 -22.16 5.13
CA VAL A 132 0.06 -21.48 4.13
C VAL A 132 0.33 -20.03 4.52
N LEU A 133 -0.66 -19.36 5.11
CA LEU A 133 -0.53 -17.99 5.58
C LEU A 133 0.51 -17.87 6.71
N GLU A 134 0.50 -18.80 7.67
CA GLU A 134 1.47 -18.82 8.78
C GLU A 134 2.89 -19.12 8.27
N ASP A 135 3.03 -20.15 7.42
CA ASP A 135 4.33 -20.53 6.85
C ASP A 135 4.94 -19.37 6.05
N SER A 136 4.10 -18.67 5.26
CA SER A 136 4.54 -17.53 4.44
C SER A 136 4.87 -16.30 5.29
N ARG A 137 4.08 -16.03 6.33
CA ARG A 137 4.37 -14.98 7.31
C ARG A 137 5.74 -15.16 7.94
N GLN A 138 6.09 -16.37 8.36
CA GLN A 138 7.40 -16.64 8.97
C GLN A 138 8.55 -16.31 8.02
N ILE A 139 8.40 -16.60 6.72
CA ILE A 139 9.40 -16.25 5.70
C ILE A 139 9.56 -14.74 5.57
N LEU A 140 8.45 -13.99 5.52
CA LEU A 140 8.48 -12.53 5.38
C LEU A 140 9.05 -11.83 6.62
N VAL A 141 8.70 -12.31 7.81
CA VAL A 141 9.25 -11.82 9.08
C VAL A 141 10.75 -12.11 9.16
N ALA A 142 11.19 -13.33 8.78
CA ALA A 142 12.61 -13.68 8.76
C ALA A 142 13.41 -12.88 7.72
N ALA A 143 12.78 -12.50 6.61
CA ALA A 143 13.35 -11.59 5.60
C ALA A 143 13.33 -10.12 6.03
N ASN A 144 12.72 -9.81 7.18
CA ASN A 144 12.60 -8.47 7.75
C ASN A 144 11.91 -7.45 6.81
N MET A 145 10.99 -7.95 5.96
CA MET A 145 10.24 -7.14 5.00
C MET A 145 9.32 -6.15 5.72
N GLN A 146 9.31 -4.90 5.25
CA GLN A 146 8.44 -3.83 5.71
C GLN A 146 7.24 -3.63 4.76
N PRO A 147 6.11 -3.10 5.25
CA PRO A 147 4.92 -2.86 4.42
C PRO A 147 5.14 -1.90 3.24
N ASP A 148 6.07 -0.95 3.40
CA ASP A 148 6.40 0.08 2.38
C ASP A 148 7.50 -0.37 1.41
N ASP A 149 8.01 -1.59 1.56
CA ASP A 149 9.06 -2.12 0.69
C ASP A 149 8.54 -2.31 -0.74
N PRO A 150 9.41 -2.13 -1.75
CA PRO A 150 9.06 -2.44 -3.13
C PRO A 150 8.80 -3.94 -3.31
N PHE A 151 8.02 -4.29 -4.34
CA PHE A 151 7.73 -5.68 -4.67
C PHE A 151 9.01 -6.55 -4.71
N PRO A 152 9.06 -7.70 -4.02
CA PRO A 152 10.29 -8.49 -3.89
C PRO A 152 10.79 -9.04 -5.23
N LEU A 153 12.10 -8.99 -5.41
CA LEU A 153 12.80 -9.57 -6.56
C LEU A 153 13.23 -11.02 -6.31
N ASP A 154 13.59 -11.35 -5.06
CA ASP A 154 13.93 -12.71 -4.66
C ASP A 154 12.71 -13.63 -4.79
N ASP A 155 12.89 -14.77 -5.46
CA ASP A 155 11.79 -15.67 -5.77
C ASP A 155 11.11 -16.24 -4.53
N LYS A 156 11.88 -16.55 -3.48
CA LYS A 156 11.35 -17.12 -2.24
C LYS A 156 10.51 -16.11 -1.48
N ILE A 157 11.02 -14.88 -1.35
CA ILE A 157 10.28 -13.78 -0.69
C ILE A 157 9.05 -13.40 -1.54
N LYS A 158 9.18 -13.36 -2.86
CA LYS A 158 8.08 -13.09 -3.79
C LYS A 158 6.98 -14.13 -3.72
N GLU A 159 7.33 -15.41 -3.63
CA GLU A 159 6.37 -16.49 -3.46
C GLU A 159 5.63 -16.37 -2.11
N ALA A 160 6.37 -16.16 -1.02
CA ALA A 160 5.77 -15.96 0.30
C ALA A 160 4.84 -14.74 0.35
N PHE A 161 5.24 -13.62 -0.27
CA PHE A 161 4.40 -12.43 -0.41
C PHE A 161 3.14 -12.73 -1.20
N SER A 162 3.28 -13.42 -2.34
CA SER A 162 2.15 -13.83 -3.19
C SER A 162 1.17 -14.69 -2.41
N HIS A 163 1.67 -15.67 -1.65
CA HIS A 163 0.86 -16.53 -0.80
C HIS A 163 0.08 -15.73 0.25
N VAL A 164 0.70 -14.77 0.95
CA VAL A 164 -0.01 -13.96 1.95
C VAL A 164 -1.18 -13.20 1.32
N VAL A 165 -0.92 -12.45 0.24
CA VAL A 165 -1.94 -11.61 -0.40
C VAL A 165 -3.05 -12.46 -1.03
N GLU A 166 -2.70 -13.54 -1.71
CA GLU A 166 -3.65 -14.42 -2.39
C GLU A 166 -4.52 -15.21 -1.42
N ASN A 167 -3.94 -15.78 -0.37
CA ASN A 167 -4.70 -16.53 0.62
C ASN A 167 -5.61 -15.59 1.44
N THR A 168 -5.16 -14.37 1.75
CA THR A 168 -6.01 -13.39 2.44
C THR A 168 -7.20 -12.97 1.59
N ALA A 169 -6.99 -12.67 0.31
CA ALA A 169 -8.08 -12.33 -0.61
C ALA A 169 -9.04 -13.51 -0.82
N PHE A 170 -8.51 -14.73 -0.94
CA PHE A 170 -9.32 -15.93 -1.09
C PHE A 170 -10.12 -16.26 0.16
N PHE A 171 -9.54 -16.09 1.36
CA PHE A 171 -10.27 -16.24 2.61
C PHE A 171 -11.48 -15.30 2.65
N GLY A 172 -11.31 -14.03 2.27
CA GLY A 172 -12.40 -13.06 2.19
C GLY A 172 -13.54 -13.54 1.30
N ASP A 173 -13.24 -14.15 0.15
CA ASP A 173 -14.27 -14.72 -0.73
C ASP A 173 -15.05 -15.89 -0.13
N VAL A 174 -14.35 -16.77 0.60
CA VAL A 174 -14.97 -17.92 1.27
C VAL A 174 -15.84 -17.42 2.41
N ALA A 175 -15.36 -16.46 3.21
CA ALA A 175 -16.08 -15.86 4.33
C ALA A 175 -17.38 -15.17 3.88
N LEU A 176 -17.34 -14.45 2.76
CA LEU A 176 -18.51 -13.75 2.22
C LEU A 176 -19.56 -14.72 1.63
N ARG A 177 -19.13 -15.86 1.07
CA ARG A 177 -20.05 -16.84 0.45
C ARG A 177 -20.60 -17.87 1.43
N PHE A 178 -19.82 -18.24 2.44
CA PHE A 178 -20.17 -19.26 3.42
C PHE A 178 -20.08 -18.75 4.86
N PRO A 179 -20.73 -17.63 5.21
CA PRO A 179 -20.53 -16.96 6.50
C PRO A 179 -20.82 -17.87 7.69
N ARG A 180 -21.87 -18.70 7.63
CA ARG A 180 -22.21 -19.64 8.70
C ARG A 180 -21.12 -20.70 8.94
N ILE A 181 -20.55 -21.23 7.86
CA ILE A 181 -19.56 -22.30 7.92
C ILE A 181 -18.22 -21.73 8.36
N VAL A 182 -17.83 -20.57 7.80
CA VAL A 182 -16.57 -19.92 8.13
C VAL A 182 -16.56 -19.46 9.59
N HIS A 183 -17.59 -18.77 10.07
CA HIS A 183 -17.66 -18.40 11.50
C HIS A 183 -17.63 -19.61 12.42
N HIS A 184 -18.31 -20.70 12.04
CA HIS A 184 -18.26 -21.94 12.81
C HIS A 184 -16.81 -22.38 13.04
N TYR A 185 -15.93 -22.38 12.04
CA TYR A 185 -14.53 -22.79 12.22
C TYR A 185 -13.63 -21.68 12.74
N TYR A 186 -13.75 -20.47 12.23
CA TYR A 186 -12.89 -19.33 12.56
C TYR A 186 -12.97 -18.96 14.04
N ASP A 187 -14.19 -18.85 14.60
CA ASP A 187 -14.38 -18.41 15.99
C ASP A 187 -13.82 -19.42 17.02
N ARG A 188 -13.59 -20.67 16.61
CA ARG A 188 -13.02 -21.74 17.45
C ARG A 188 -11.49 -21.82 17.38
N ASN A 189 -10.84 -21.08 16.48
CA ASN A 189 -9.40 -21.06 16.32
C ASN A 189 -8.86 -19.68 16.69
N ALA A 190 -8.45 -19.51 17.95
CA ALA A 190 -8.01 -18.21 18.47
C ALA A 190 -6.82 -17.60 17.69
N ASP A 191 -5.93 -18.45 17.18
CA ASP A 191 -4.71 -18.00 16.47
C ASP A 191 -5.02 -17.41 15.09
N TRP A 192 -6.11 -17.85 14.46
CA TRP A 192 -6.50 -17.42 13.11
C TRP A 192 -6.80 -15.92 13.06
N GLY A 193 -7.37 -15.37 14.12
CA GLY A 193 -7.63 -13.94 14.22
C GLY A 193 -6.37 -13.09 14.36
N GLY A 194 -5.34 -13.61 15.03
CA GLY A 194 -4.04 -12.95 15.09
C GLY A 194 -3.36 -12.94 13.71
N LEU A 195 -3.42 -14.07 13.02
CA LEU A 195 -2.76 -14.24 11.72
C LEU A 195 -3.36 -13.38 10.61
N LEU A 196 -4.69 -13.27 10.52
CA LEU A 196 -5.32 -12.40 9.50
C LEU A 196 -5.14 -10.90 9.74
N ARG A 197 -4.82 -10.51 10.99
CA ARG A 197 -4.63 -9.10 11.37
C ARG A 197 -3.18 -8.65 11.28
N TRP A 198 -2.26 -9.60 11.11
CA TRP A 198 -0.86 -9.33 10.83
C TRP A 198 -0.71 -8.79 9.41
#